data_AF-A0A3D3B0N3-F1
#
_entry.id   AF-A0A3D3B0N3-F1
#
_cell.length_a   1.000
_cell.length_b   1.000
_cell.length_c   1.000
_cell.angle_alpha   90.00
_cell.angle_beta   90.00
_cell.angle_gamma   90.00
#
_symmetry.space_group_name_H-M   'P 1'
#
loop_
_entity.id
_entity.type
_entity.pdbx_description
1 polymer ?
#
loop_
_entity_poly.entity_id
_entity_poly.type
_entity_poly.pdbx_seq_one_letter_code
_entity_poly.pdbx_strand_id
1 'polypeptide(L)' 'RQQKVLMASLDTRRPAAQEQLRVLGEQAGVATLAIVAGEEPKAITSRALKAARLGGYDVLLLDTAGRT' A
#
# COMPACT_ATOMS: atom_id res chain seq x y z
N ARG A 1 -2.48 -21.83 6.42
CA ARG A 1 -2.45 -21.35 5.02
C ARG A 1 -1.71 -20.02 5.01
N GLN A 2 -0.83 -19.77 4.05
CA GLN A 2 -0.19 -18.46 3.88
C GLN A 2 -1.22 -17.49 3.31
N GLN A 3 -1.39 -16.31 3.94
CA GLN A 3 -2.32 -15.29 3.46
C GLN A 3 -1.67 -14.47 2.34
N LYS A 4 -2.41 -14.20 1.28
CA LYS A 4 -1.99 -13.32 0.19
C LYS A 4 -2.22 -11.86 0.63
N VAL A 5 -1.13 -11.13 0.85
CA VAL A 5 -1.17 -9.76 1.40
C VAL A 5 -0.89 -8.71 0.33
N LEU A 6 -1.65 -7.61 0.35
CA LEU A 6 -1.37 -6.37 -0.37
C LEU A 6 -1.10 -5.26 0.65
N MET A 7 -0.06 -4.45 0.44
CA MET A 7 0.23 -3.26 1.25
C MET A 7 0.06 -1.98 0.42
N ALA A 8 -0.37 -0.90 1.05
CA ALA A 8 -0.41 0.42 0.43
C ALA A 8 -0.03 1.51 1.45
N SER A 9 0.87 2.41 1.07
CA SER A 9 1.23 3.56 1.90
C SER A 9 0.31 4.73 1.61
N LEU A 10 -0.34 5.24 2.64
CA LEU A 10 -1.20 6.43 2.63
C LEU A 10 -0.45 7.69 3.08
N ASP A 11 0.88 7.61 3.23
CA ASP A 11 1.71 8.73 3.66
C ASP A 11 2.12 9.63 2.49
N THR A 12 1.15 10.36 1.98
CA THR A 12 1.32 11.26 0.83
C THR A 12 2.18 12.49 1.15
N ARG A 13 2.40 12.79 2.44
CA ARG A 13 3.25 13.88 2.92
C ARG A 13 4.73 13.53 2.88
N ARG A 14 5.06 12.23 2.85
CA ARG A 14 6.44 11.73 2.84
C ARG A 14 6.62 10.75 1.68
N PRO A 15 6.90 11.23 0.45
CA PRO A 15 7.10 10.36 -0.72
C PRO A 15 8.15 9.27 -0.50
N ALA A 16 9.23 9.58 0.23
CA ALA A 16 10.25 8.61 0.60
C ALA A 16 9.73 7.46 1.48
N ALA A 17 8.70 7.70 2.30
CA ALA A 17 8.07 6.65 3.11
C ALA A 17 7.24 5.68 2.24
N GLN A 18 6.55 6.19 1.21
CA GLN A 18 5.85 5.32 0.26
C GLN A 18 6.82 4.41 -0.49
N GLU A 19 7.94 4.97 -0.96
CA GLU A 19 8.98 4.21 -1.65
C GLU A 19 9.68 3.21 -0.73
N GLN A 20 9.93 3.58 0.53
CA GLN A 20 10.45 2.66 1.53
C GLN A 20 9.53 1.45 1.73
N LEU A 21 8.21 1.66 1.86
CA LEU A 21 7.27 0.54 1.97
C LEU A 21 7.27 -0.36 0.73
N ARG A 22 7.41 0.24 -0.47
CA ARG A 22 7.54 -0.51 -1.73
C ARG A 22 8.76 -1.44 -1.72
N VAL A 23 9.93 -0.91 -1.37
CA VAL A 23 11.19 -1.67 -1.28
C VAL A 23 11.10 -2.78 -0.23
N LEU A 24 10.54 -2.49 0.95
CA LEU A 24 10.34 -3.50 2.00
C LEU A 24 9.40 -4.62 1.54
N GLY A 25 8.32 -4.27 0.83
CA GLY A 25 7.41 -5.25 0.23
C GLY A 25 8.12 -6.16 -0.78
N GLU A 26 8.93 -5.58 -1.67
CA GLU A 26 9.74 -6.33 -2.64
C GLU A 26 10.70 -7.31 -1.95
N GLN A 27 11.44 -6.85 -0.96
CA GLN A 27 12.36 -7.67 -0.18
C GLN A 27 11.66 -8.80 0.59
N ALA A 28 10.44 -8.54 1.08
CA ALA A 28 9.63 -9.52 1.81
C ALA A 28 8.79 -10.44 0.91
N GLY A 29 8.81 -10.24 -0.42
CA GLY A 29 7.92 -10.96 -1.35
C GLY A 29 6.43 -10.63 -1.17
N VAL A 30 6.11 -9.46 -0.62
CA VAL A 30 4.75 -8.96 -0.37
C VAL A 30 4.39 -7.90 -1.41
N ALA A 31 3.22 -8.05 -2.04
CA ALA A 31 2.78 -7.10 -3.04
C ALA A 31 2.50 -5.72 -2.44
N THR A 32 2.86 -4.67 -3.17
CA THR A 32 2.56 -3.28 -2.80
C THR A 32 1.74 -2.63 -3.91
N LEU A 33 0.84 -1.74 -3.52
CA LEU A 33 0.10 -0.93 -4.47
C LEU A 33 1.07 0.03 -5.17
N ALA A 34 1.01 0.10 -6.50
CA ALA A 34 1.82 1.04 -7.27
C ALA A 34 1.62 2.47 -6.79
N ILE A 35 2.71 3.21 -6.61
CA ILE A 35 2.70 4.60 -6.15
C ILE A 35 2.32 5.50 -7.33
N VAL A 36 1.38 6.42 -7.09
CA VAL A 36 1.02 7.49 -8.03
C VAL A 36 1.33 8.81 -7.32
N ALA A 37 2.29 9.56 -7.86
CA ALA A 37 2.73 10.82 -7.25
C ALA A 37 1.57 11.83 -7.18
N GLY A 38 1.40 12.47 -6.02
CA GLY A 38 0.34 13.45 -5.78
C GLY A 38 -1.05 12.87 -5.62
N GLU A 39 -1.21 11.54 -5.57
CA GLU A 39 -2.51 10.92 -5.30
C GLU A 39 -2.92 11.13 -3.83
N GLU A 40 -4.17 11.51 -3.60
CA GLU A 40 -4.71 11.73 -2.26
C GLU A 40 -4.90 10.42 -1.48
N PRO A 41 -4.74 10.41 -0.13
CA PRO A 41 -4.85 9.18 0.67
C PRO A 41 -6.18 8.41 0.47
N LYS A 42 -7.29 9.13 0.28
CA LYS A 42 -8.60 8.54 0.00
C LYS A 42 -8.61 7.80 -1.35
N ALA A 43 -8.01 8.39 -2.38
CA ALA A 43 -7.91 7.78 -3.70
C ALA A 43 -7.01 6.53 -3.67
N ILE A 44 -5.87 6.61 -2.97
CA ILE A 44 -4.99 5.45 -2.73
C ILE A 44 -5.78 4.32 -2.04
N THR A 45 -6.56 4.65 -1.01
CA THR A 45 -7.38 3.67 -0.28
C THR A 45 -8.42 2.99 -1.19
N SER A 46 -9.15 3.76 -2.00
CA SER A 46 -10.12 3.21 -2.95
C SER A 46 -9.46 2.30 -3.99
N ARG A 47 -8.29 2.69 -4.50
CA ARG A 47 -7.52 1.90 -5.47
C ARG A 47 -6.95 0.63 -4.83
N ALA A 48 -6.47 0.72 -3.59
CA ALA A 48 -5.99 -0.42 -2.81
C ALA A 48 -7.11 -1.45 -2.59
N LEU A 49 -8.29 -1.01 -2.17
CA LEU A 49 -9.47 -1.87 -1.99
C LEU A 49 -9.88 -2.55 -3.31
N LYS A 50 -9.89 -1.79 -4.41
CA LYS A 50 -10.20 -2.35 -5.74
C LYS A 50 -9.17 -3.39 -6.16
N ALA A 51 -7.88 -3.09 -6.01
CA ALA A 51 -6.78 -3.99 -6.35
C ALA A 51 -6.78 -5.25 -5.47
N ALA A 52 -7.03 -5.11 -4.16
CA ALA A 52 -7.14 -6.22 -3.23
C ALA A 52 -8.25 -7.19 -3.65
N ARG A 53 -9.44 -6.66 -3.95
CA ARG A 53 -10.61 -7.45 -4.39
C ARG A 53 -10.37 -8.15 -5.72
N LEU A 54 -9.91 -7.41 -6.74
CA LEU A 54 -9.66 -7.97 -8.08
C LEU A 54 -8.50 -8.98 -8.07
N GLY A 55 -7.48 -8.73 -7.25
CA GLY A 55 -6.31 -9.59 -7.13
C GLY A 55 -6.52 -10.79 -6.21
N GLY A 56 -7.69 -10.94 -5.57
CA GLY A 56 -7.98 -12.02 -4.63
C GLY A 56 -7.03 -12.04 -3.43
N TYR A 57 -6.70 -10.87 -2.88
CA TYR A 57 -5.89 -10.75 -1.67
C TYR A 57 -6.73 -11.05 -0.43
N ASP A 58 -6.18 -11.81 0.51
CA ASP A 58 -6.83 -12.16 1.77
C ASP A 58 -6.75 -11.00 2.78
N VAL A 59 -5.67 -10.22 2.71
CA VAL A 59 -5.38 -9.13 3.65
C VAL A 59 -4.92 -7.90 2.88
N LEU A 60 -5.48 -6.75 3.25
CA LEU A 60 -5.03 -5.44 2.81
C LEU A 60 -4.49 -4.66 4.01
N LEU A 61 -3.20 -4.29 3.97
CA LEU A 61 -2.55 -3.43 4.96
C LEU A 61 -2.49 -2.00 4.43
N LEU A 62 -3.06 -1.06 5.19
CA LEU A 62 -3.01 0.37 4.90
C LEU A 62 -2.09 1.03 5.93
N ASP A 63 -0.93 1.51 5.48
CA ASP A 63 0.04 2.21 6.32
C ASP A 63 -0.23 3.71 6.29
N THR A 64 -0.78 4.24 7.39
CA THR A 64 -1.15 5.65 7.50
C THR A 64 0.02 6.52 7.93
N ALA A 65 0.05 7.78 7.48
CA ALA A 65 1.01 8.75 8.00
C ALA A 65 0.98 8.83 9.53
N GLY A 66 2.16 8.96 10.14
CA GLY A 66 2.30 9.19 11.57
C GLY A 66 1.57 10.45 12.03
N ARG A 67 1.11 10.45 13.29
CA ARG A 67 0.59 11.63 13.97
C ARG A 67 1.71 12.23 14.82
N THR A 68 1.87 13.55 14.75
CA THR A 68 2.64 14.35 15.72
C THR A 68 1.79 14.62 16.94
#